data_AF-A0AA92M2X9-F1
#
_entry.id   AF-A0AA92M2X9-F1
#
_cell.length_a   1.000
_cell.length_b   1.000
_cell.length_c   1.000
_cell.angle_alpha   90.00
_cell.angle_beta   90.00
_cell.angle_gamma   90.00
#
_symmetry.space_group_name_H-M   'P 1'
#
loop_
_entity.id
_entity.type
_entity.pdbx_description
1 polymer ?
#
loop_
_entity_poly.entity_id
_entity_poly.type
_entity_poly.pdbx_seq_one_letter_code
_entity_poly.pdbx_strand_id
1 'polypeptide(L)' 'MTQIQAVIRQLRATLSQSEIARRTGIAQSKISRWEAGKVAAGAEEALKLAALAQQLPAAPTKEAA' A
#
# COMPACT_ATOMS: atom_id res chain seq x y z
N MET A 1 -7.04 -11.74 -4.02
CA MET A 1 -6.21 -10.65 -3.47
C MET A 1 -5.45 -10.03 -4.64
N THR A 2 -5.61 -8.73 -4.88
CA THR A 2 -4.91 -8.05 -5.98
C THR A 2 -3.51 -7.61 -5.54
N GLN A 3 -2.56 -7.43 -6.47
CA GLN A 3 -1.21 -6.98 -6.16
C GLN A 3 -1.21 -5.67 -5.36
N ILE A 4 -2.10 -4.74 -5.70
CA ILE A 4 -2.24 -3.46 -4.98
C ILE A 4 -2.72 -3.65 -3.55
N GLN A 5 -3.65 -4.57 -3.32
CA GLN A 5 -4.13 -4.86 -1.98
C GLN A 5 -3.00 -5.43 -1.11
N ALA A 6 -2.14 -6.28 -1.69
CA ALA A 6 -0.96 -6.79 -0.99
C ALA A 6 0.02 -5.66 -0.61
N VAL A 7 0.35 -4.78 -1.56
CA VAL A 7 1.22 -3.62 -1.32
C VAL A 7 0.65 -2.70 -0.25
N ILE A 8 -0.65 -2.37 -0.31
CA ILE A 8 -1.30 -1.53 0.70
C ILE A 8 -1.23 -2.22 2.07
N ARG A 9 -1.52 -3.52 2.17
CA ARG A 9 -1.45 -4.24 3.45
C ARG A 9 -0.04 -4.25 4.04
N GLN A 10 1.00 -4.39 3.20
CA GLN A 10 2.39 -4.27 3.64
C GLN A 10 2.68 -2.87 4.21
N LEU A 11 2.30 -1.81 3.48
CA LEU A 11 2.45 -0.43 3.96
C LEU A 11 1.69 -0.18 5.28
N ARG A 12 0.50 -0.79 5.41
CA ARG A 12 -0.37 -0.67 6.59
C ARG A 12 0.18 -1.34 7.84
N ALA A 13 1.20 -2.19 7.72
CA ALA A 13 1.90 -2.74 8.87
C ALA A 13 2.63 -1.66 9.69
N THR A 14 2.98 -0.52 9.05
CA THR A 14 3.75 0.56 9.70
C THR A 14 3.11 1.95 9.53
N LEU A 15 2.34 2.17 8.48
CA LEU A 15 1.74 3.48 8.15
C LEU A 15 0.21 3.49 8.25
N SER A 16 -0.34 4.64 8.64
CA SER A 16 -1.79 4.90 8.51
C SER A 16 -2.18 5.10 7.03
N GLN A 17 -3.43 4.88 6.66
CA GLN A 17 -3.89 5.19 5.29
C GLN A 17 -3.68 6.69 4.94
N SER A 18 -3.84 7.59 5.91
CA SER A 18 -3.61 9.03 5.75
C SER A 18 -2.14 9.35 5.52
N GLU A 19 -1.22 8.63 6.18
CA GLU A 19 0.22 8.79 5.96
C GLU A 19 0.64 8.23 4.59
N ILE A 20 0.10 7.09 4.17
CA ILE A 20 0.30 6.55 2.81
C ILE A 20 -0.19 7.56 1.77
N ALA A 21 -1.36 8.16 1.99
CA ALA A 21 -1.92 9.19 1.12
C ALA A 21 -1.00 10.41 1.01
N ARG A 22 -0.52 10.92 2.14
CA ARG A 22 0.39 12.06 2.21
C ARG A 22 1.71 11.79 1.46
N ARG A 23 2.27 10.59 1.59
CA ARG A 23 3.56 10.22 0.97
C ARG A 23 3.46 9.92 -0.51
N THR A 24 2.34 9.37 -0.97
CA THR A 24 2.14 8.99 -2.38
C THR A 24 1.40 10.06 -3.19
N GLY A 25 0.77 11.03 -2.54
CA GLY A 25 -0.15 11.99 -3.17
C GLY A 25 -1.48 11.37 -3.61
N ILE A 26 -1.75 10.12 -3.26
CA ILE A 26 -3.00 9.42 -3.59
C ILE A 26 -4.04 9.74 -2.54
N ALA A 27 -5.27 10.06 -2.94
CA ALA A 27 -6.36 10.31 -1.99
C ALA A 27 -6.60 9.11 -1.06
N GLN A 28 -6.70 9.34 0.26
CA GLN A 28 -6.93 8.30 1.27
C GLN A 28 -8.21 7.48 0.98
N SER A 29 -9.25 8.12 0.43
CA SER A 29 -10.47 7.43 0.02
C SER A 29 -10.26 6.41 -1.13
N LYS A 30 -9.30 6.63 -2.03
CA LYS A 30 -8.90 5.64 -3.04
C LYS A 30 -8.20 4.45 -2.39
N ILE A 31 -7.23 4.72 -1.51
CA ILE A 31 -6.49 3.69 -0.77
C ILE A 31 -7.45 2.78 -0.01
N SER A 32 -8.44 3.36 0.71
CA SER A 32 -9.45 2.60 1.44
C SER A 32 -10.28 1.67 0.52
N ARG A 33 -10.72 2.16 -0.65
CA ARG A 33 -11.45 1.33 -1.61
C ARG A 33 -10.60 0.19 -2.17
N TRP A 34 -9.33 0.43 -2.46
CA TRP A 34 -8.41 -0.59 -2.97
C TRP A 34 -8.05 -1.63 -1.92
N GLU A 35 -7.85 -1.21 -0.67
CA GLU A 35 -7.62 -2.12 0.46
C GLU A 35 -8.83 -3.05 0.69
N ALA A 36 -10.04 -2.50 0.53
CA ALA A 36 -11.29 -3.26 0.57
C ALA A 36 -11.57 -4.09 -0.70
N GLY A 37 -10.69 -4.05 -1.72
CA GLY A 37 -10.82 -4.81 -2.96
C GLY A 37 -11.90 -4.31 -3.91
N LYS A 38 -12.40 -3.08 -3.74
CA LYS A 38 -13.57 -2.56 -4.48
C LYS A 38 -13.26 -2.02 -5.88
N VAL A 39 -12.03 -1.60 -6.16
CA VAL A 39 -11.66 -0.92 -7.43
C VAL A 39 -10.22 -1.27 -7.83
N ALA A 40 -9.93 -1.37 -9.13
CA ALA A 40 -8.56 -1.45 -9.64
C ALA A 40 -7.91 -0.06 -9.67
N ALA A 41 -6.69 0.10 -9.18
CA ALA A 41 -5.99 1.38 -9.30
C ALA A 41 -5.43 1.58 -10.73
N GLY A 42 -5.18 2.83 -11.10
CA GLY A 42 -4.38 3.13 -12.29
C GLY A 42 -2.93 2.65 -12.14
N ALA A 43 -2.28 2.39 -13.27
CA ALA A 43 -0.89 1.91 -13.31
C ALA A 43 0.10 2.85 -12.59
N GLU A 44 -0.05 4.17 -12.75
CA GLU A 44 0.81 5.16 -12.10
C GLU A 44 0.67 5.13 -10.55
N GLU A 45 -0.56 5.00 -10.06
CA GLU A 45 -0.84 4.93 -8.62
C GLU A 45 -0.30 3.62 -8.02
N ALA A 46 -0.38 2.52 -8.78
CA ALA A 46 0.23 1.24 -8.42
C ALA A 46 1.75 1.36 -8.26
N LEU A 47 2.41 2.06 -9.19
CA LEU A 47 3.86 2.29 -9.15
C LEU A 47 4.27 3.15 -7.94
N LYS A 48 3.53 4.21 -7.62
CA LYS A 48 3.79 5.05 -6.43
C LYS A 48 3.69 4.24 -5.13
N LEU A 49 2.67 3.39 -5.00
CA LEU A 49 2.52 2.50 -3.85
C LEU A 49 3.66 1.48 -3.75
N ALA A 50 4.03 0.86 -4.87
CA ALA A 50 5.14 -0.11 -4.91
C ALA A 50 6.50 0.54 -4.60
N ALA A 51 6.74 1.77 -5.07
CA ALA A 51 7.93 2.54 -4.76
C ALA A 51 8.01 2.85 -3.26
N LEU A 52 6.91 3.32 -2.65
CA LEU A 52 6.87 3.57 -1.21
C LEU A 52 7.10 2.29 -0.39
N ALA A 53 6.56 1.16 -0.85
CA ALA A 53 6.73 -0.12 -0.16
C ALA A 53 8.17 -0.65 -0.19
N GLN A 54 8.94 -0.33 -1.23
CA GLN A 54 10.37 -0.65 -1.33
C GLN A 54 11.25 0.27 -0.48
N GLN A 55 10.81 1.49 -0.19
CA GLN A 55 11.56 2.45 0.65
C GLN A 55 11.43 2.16 2.14
N LEU A 56 10.34 1.48 2.55
CA LEU A 56 10.21 1.02 3.93
C LEU A 56 11.00 -0.29 4.05
N PRO A 57 11.91 -0.41 5.03
CA PRO A 57 12.51 -1.70 5.31
C PRO A 57 11.37 -2.69 5.52
N ALA A 58 11.37 -3.79 4.78
CA ALA A 58 10.42 -4.86 5.00
C ALA A 58 10.46 -5.15 6.50
N ALA A 59 9.34 -4.91 7.21
CA ALA A 59 9.20 -5.40 8.57
C ALA A 59 9.65 -6.88 8.50
N PRO A 60 10.58 -7.32 9.37
CA PRO A 60 11.24 -8.60 9.19
C PRO A 60 10.16 -9.62 8.98
N THR A 61 10.17 -10.23 7.79
CA THR A 61 9.36 -11.39 7.46
C THR A 61 9.48 -12.31 8.66
N LYS A 62 8.38 -12.52 9.38
CA LYS A 62 8.30 -13.53 10.42
C LYS A 62 8.23 -14.89 9.74
N GLU A 63 9.29 -15.23 9.00
CA GLU A 63 9.68 -16.59 8.64
C GLU A 63 10.72 -17.00 9.68
N ALA A 64 10.20 -17.45 10.82
CA ALA A 64 10.93 -18.21 11.81
C ALA A 64 9.92 -19.17 12.43
N ALA A 65 9.78 -20.34 11.79
CA ALA A 65 9.46 -21.66 12.36
C ALA A 65 9.14 -22.63 11.22
#